data_AF-A0A292PWF0-F1
#
_entry.id   AF-A0A292PWF0-F1
#
_cell.length_a   1.000
_cell.length_b   1.000
_cell.length_c   1.000
_cell.angle_alpha   90.00
_cell.angle_beta   90.00
_cell.angle_gamma   90.00
#
_symmetry.space_group_name_H-M   'P 1'
#
loop_
_entity.id
_entity.type
_entity.pdbx_description
1 polymer ?
#
loop_
_entity_poly.entity_id
_entity_poly.type
_entity_poly.pdbx_seq_one_letter_code
_entity_poly.pdbx_strand_id
1 'polypeptide(L)'
;MIIHFLIKVVDPPVFINRQNTAIPEYAPPDQIFDEGGEREHHVWYAKDIKTLPKTTNQMHVGQLLHSFFEYYSHRFQWEREVIFIRTQGFIFSK
;
A
#
# COMPACT_ATOMS: atom_id res chain seq x y z
N MET A 1 3.43 1.54 -8.56
CA MET A 1 4.78 2.08 -8.27
C MET A 1 4.76 3.16 -7.19
N ILE A 2 4.22 4.35 -7.45
CA ILE A 2 4.27 5.47 -6.48
C ILE A 2 3.62 5.10 -5.14
N ILE A 3 2.41 4.54 -5.15
CA ILE A 3 1.73 4.13 -3.91
C ILE A 3 2.53 3.07 -3.14
N HIS A 4 3.10 2.08 -3.84
CA HIS A 4 3.99 1.10 -3.23
C HIS A 4 5.20 1.78 -2.59
N PHE A 5 5.88 2.67 -3.31
CA PHE A 5 7.03 3.39 -2.79
C PHE A 5 6.70 4.18 -1.51
N LEU A 6 5.61 4.95 -1.52
CA LEU A 6 5.18 5.78 -0.40
C LEU A 6 4.66 4.98 0.81
N ILE A 7 4.20 3.74 0.62
CA ILE A 7 3.69 2.86 1.70
C ILE A 7 4.77 1.90 2.22
N LYS A 8 5.65 1.39 1.35
CA LYS A 8 6.52 0.23 1.61
C LYS A 8 8.01 0.49 1.54
N VAL A 9 8.43 1.56 0.86
CA VAL A 9 9.86 1.82 0.61
C VAL A 9 10.35 3.01 1.43
N VAL A 10 9.57 4.08 1.50
CA VAL A 10 9.89 5.24 2.33
C VAL A 10 9.65 4.92 3.80
N ASP A 11 10.60 5.27 4.66
CA ASP A 11 10.53 5.10 6.11
C ASP A 11 10.84 6.44 6.82
N PRO A 12 9.93 6.98 7.67
CA PRO A 12 8.58 6.50 7.95
C PRO A 12 7.66 6.53 6.71
N PRO A 13 6.66 5.66 6.58
CA PRO A 13 5.80 5.63 5.40
C PRO A 13 4.98 6.91 5.25
N VAL A 14 4.93 7.47 4.04
CA VAL A 14 4.15 8.67 3.73
C VAL A 14 2.66 8.38 3.75
N PHE A 15 2.25 7.20 3.27
CA PHE A 15 0.87 6.74 3.34
C PHE A 15 0.74 5.49 4.21
N ILE A 16 -0.35 5.43 4.96
CA ILE A 16 -0.73 4.21 5.68
C ILE A 16 -1.48 3.30 4.70
N ASN A 17 -1.17 2.01 4.76
CA ASN A 17 -1.93 1.01 4.03
C ASN A 17 -3.34 0.86 4.62
N ARG A 18 -4.34 1.43 3.94
CA ARG A 18 -5.74 1.38 4.38
C ARG A 18 -6.35 -0.03 4.38
N GLN A 19 -5.73 -0.96 3.65
CA GLN A 19 -6.18 -2.35 3.58
C GLN A 19 -5.69 -3.17 4.78
N ASN A 20 -4.76 -2.64 5.59
CA ASN A 20 -4.30 -3.26 6.83
C ASN A 20 -5.15 -2.84 8.05
N THR A 21 -6.27 -2.16 7.83
CA THR A 21 -7.18 -1.77 8.91
C THR A 21 -8.15 -2.92 9.24
N ALA A 22 -8.49 -3.05 10.52
CA ALA A 22 -9.49 -4.03 10.93
C ALA A 22 -10.83 -3.76 10.23
N ILE A 23 -11.50 -4.84 9.82
CA ILE A 23 -12.83 -4.79 9.24
C ILE A 23 -13.82 -4.68 10.41
N PRO A 24 -14.65 -3.63 10.50
CA PRO A 24 -15.70 -3.54 11.49
C PRO A 24 -16.72 -4.67 11.30
N GLU A 25 -17.26 -5.21 12.40
CA GLU A 25 -18.25 -6.29 12.35
C GLU A 25 -19.52 -5.93 11.56
N TYR A 26 -19.85 -4.64 11.48
CA TYR A 26 -21.00 -4.12 10.76
C TYR A 26 -20.71 -3.76 9.28
N ALA A 27 -19.50 -4.04 8.78
CA ALA A 27 -19.16 -3.74 7.40
C ALA A 27 -20.01 -4.61 6.44
N PRO A 28 -20.72 -4.01 5.46
CA PRO A 28 -21.51 -4.78 4.50
C PRO A 28 -20.65 -5.74 3.66
N PRO A 29 -21.12 -6.97 3.36
CA PRO A 29 -20.33 -7.97 2.62
C PRO A 29 -19.81 -7.47 1.26
N ASP A 30 -20.62 -6.71 0.52
CA ASP A 30 -20.27 -6.08 -0.76
C ASP A 30 -19.16 -5.02 -0.66
N GLN A 31 -18.82 -4.60 0.55
CA GLN A 31 -17.72 -3.68 0.82
C GLN A 31 -16.45 -4.42 1.29
N ILE A 32 -16.57 -5.71 1.58
CA ILE A 32 -15.47 -6.58 2.02
C ILE A 32 -15.04 -7.46 0.85
N PHE A 33 -15.99 -7.99 0.10
CA PHE A 33 -15.79 -8.95 -0.99
C PHE A 33 -16.47 -8.45 -2.27
N ASP A 34 -15.76 -8.60 -3.39
CA ASP A 34 -16.26 -8.41 -4.74
C ASP A 34 -16.38 -9.77 -5.44
N GLU A 35 -17.59 -10.10 -5.87
CA GLU A 35 -17.95 -11.36 -6.54
C GLU A 35 -17.85 -11.25 -8.08
N GLY A 36 -17.39 -10.12 -8.62
CA GLY A 36 -17.41 -9.79 -10.05
C GLY A 36 -16.49 -10.60 -10.99
N GLY A 37 -16.10 -11.84 -10.67
CA GLY A 37 -15.18 -12.65 -11.48
C GLY A 37 -15.22 -14.15 -11.20
N GLU A 38 -14.18 -14.89 -11.62
CA GLU A 38 -14.08 -16.35 -11.40
C GLU A 38 -13.88 -16.72 -9.91
N ARG A 39 -13.53 -15.75 -9.05
CA ARG A 39 -13.30 -15.92 -7.61
C ARG A 39 -13.71 -14.68 -6.84
N GLU A 40 -14.03 -14.89 -5.57
CA GLU A 40 -14.27 -13.82 -4.60
C GLU A 40 -12.96 -13.07 -4.28
N HIS A 41 -13.00 -11.75 -4.35
CA HIS A 41 -11.84 -10.88 -4.08
C HIS A 41 -12.07 -10.01 -2.86
N HIS A 42 -11.14 -10.05 -1.90
CA HIS A 42 -11.18 -9.14 -0.75
C HIS A 42 -10.81 -7.70 -1.16
N VAL A 43 -11.78 -6.80 -1.06
CA VAL A 43 -11.69 -5.40 -1.51
C VAL A 43 -11.71 -4.38 -0.37
N TRP A 44 -11.82 -4.83 0.88
CA TRP A 44 -11.87 -3.94 2.05
C TRP A 44 -10.74 -2.91 2.11
N TYR A 45 -11.09 -1.71 2.56
CA TYR A 45 -10.16 -0.67 3.00
C TYR A 45 -10.87 0.31 3.94
N ALA A 46 -10.14 0.93 4.87
CA ALA A 46 -10.67 2.02 5.69
C ALA A 46 -11.06 3.23 4.80
N LYS A 47 -12.36 3.55 4.79
CA LYS A 47 -12.92 4.67 4.01
C LYS A 47 -12.83 6.00 4.76
N ASP A 48 -12.98 5.99 6.08
CA ASP A 48 -12.90 7.20 6.89
C ASP A 48 -11.45 7.63 7.06
N ILE A 49 -11.07 8.72 6.39
CA ILE A 49 -9.73 9.27 6.43
C ILE A 49 -9.44 10.05 7.71
N LYS A 50 -10.47 10.47 8.46
CA LYS A 50 -10.33 11.31 9.65
C LYS A 50 -9.89 10.51 10.87
N THR A 51 -10.22 9.22 10.90
CA THR A 51 -9.87 8.30 11.98
C THR A 51 -8.51 7.64 11.78
N LEU A 52 -7.92 7.76 10.59
CA LEU A 52 -6.60 7.23 10.31
C LEU A 52 -5.51 8.03 11.03
N PRO A 53 -4.47 7.37 11.56
CA PRO A 53 -3.33 8.09 12.12
C PRO A 53 -2.67 8.96 11.04
N LYS A 54 -2.05 10.07 11.45
CA LYS A 54 -1.25 10.87 10.52
C LYS A 54 0.12 10.22 10.35
N THR A 55 0.69 10.34 9.14
CA THR A 55 2.08 9.96 8.92
C THR A 55 3.01 10.84 9.77
N THR A 56 4.11 10.25 10.25
CA THR A 56 5.20 10.98 10.90
C THR A 56 6.29 11.40 9.89
N ASN A 57 6.17 11.02 8.62
CA ASN A 57 7.13 11.39 7.58
C ASN A 57 7.12 12.91 7.36
N GLN A 58 8.31 13.52 7.35
CA GLN A 58 8.53 14.96 7.16
C GLN A 58 9.36 15.27 5.90
N MET A 59 9.53 14.30 5.00
CA MET A 59 10.33 14.49 3.78
C MET A 59 9.66 15.50 2.85
N HIS A 60 10.48 16.34 2.24
CA HIS A 60 10.00 17.27 1.23
C HIS A 60 9.66 16.53 -0.08
N VAL A 61 8.69 17.04 -0.86
CA VAL A 61 8.24 16.39 -2.09
C VAL A 61 9.37 16.16 -3.11
N GLY A 62 10.32 17.10 -3.20
CA GLY A 62 11.50 16.96 -4.05
C GLY A 62 12.42 15.80 -3.64
N GLN A 63 12.58 15.57 -2.32
CA GLN A 63 13.36 14.44 -1.80
C GLN A 63 12.65 13.12 -2.10
N LEU A 64 11.33 13.07 -1.94
CA LEU A 64 10.52 11.89 -2.27
C LEU A 64 10.63 11.54 -3.76
N LEU A 65 10.59 12.53 -4.65
CA LEU A 65 10.74 12.33 -6.09
C LEU A 65 12.13 11.81 -6.45
N HIS A 66 13.18 12.40 -5.88
CA HIS A 66 14.55 11.94 -6.08
C HIS A 66 14.70 10.47 -5.66
N SER A 67 14.30 10.14 -4.42
CA SER A 67 14.39 8.78 -3.89
C SER A 67 13.50 7.78 -4.64
N PHE A 68 12.36 8.22 -5.19
CA PHE A 68 11.51 7.38 -6.03
C PHE A 68 12.24 6.92 -7.29
N PHE A 69 12.87 7.86 -8.00
CA PHE A 69 13.63 7.54 -9.21
C PHE A 69 14.83 6.66 -8.87
N GLU A 70 15.60 7.00 -7.85
CA GLU A 70 16.75 6.22 -7.40
C GLU A 70 16.37 4.77 -7.08
N TYR A 71 15.30 4.55 -6.32
CA TYR A 71 14.85 3.23 -5.94
C TYR A 71 14.48 2.35 -7.15
N TYR A 72 13.63 2.87 -8.06
CA TYR A 72 13.16 2.06 -9.18
C TYR A 72 14.16 1.91 -10.34
N SER A 73 15.18 2.78 -10.39
CA SER A 73 16.24 2.67 -11.40
C SER A 73 17.38 1.74 -10.96
N HIS A 74 17.71 1.66 -9.67
CA HIS A 74 18.90 0.95 -9.21
C HIS A 74 18.66 -0.13 -8.15
N ARG A 75 17.56 -0.05 -7.38
CA ARG A 75 17.35 -0.94 -6.22
C ARG A 75 16.28 -1.99 -6.46
N PHE A 76 15.17 -1.64 -7.12
CA PHE A 76 14.09 -2.57 -7.39
C PHE A 76 14.52 -3.60 -8.44
N GLN A 77 14.45 -4.88 -8.07
CA GLN A 77 14.88 -5.97 -8.95
C GLN A 77 13.72 -6.44 -9.82
N TRP A 78 13.52 -5.80 -10.98
CA TRP A 78 12.40 -6.04 -11.88
C TRP A 78 12.20 -7.51 -12.30
N GLU A 79 13.26 -8.31 -12.36
CA GLU A 79 13.19 -9.73 -12.72
C GLU A 79 12.74 -10.62 -11.55
N ARG A 80 12.91 -10.15 -10.32
CA ARG A 80 12.76 -10.95 -9.09
C ARG A 80 11.63 -10.48 -8.21
N GLU A 81 11.30 -9.19 -8.22
CA GLU A 81 10.39 -8.55 -7.28
C GLU A 81 9.07 -8.16 -7.96
N VAL A 82 7.97 -8.32 -7.22
CA VAL A 82 6.64 -7.86 -7.63
C VAL A 82 6.24 -6.64 -6.82
N ILE A 83 5.73 -5.61 -7.51
CA ILE A 83 5.14 -4.45 -6.85
C ILE A 83 3.81 -4.88 -6.23
N PHE A 84 3.82 -5.04 -4.92
CA PHE A 84 2.65 -5.51 -4.19
C PHE A 84 2.38 -4.65 -2.97
N ILE A 85 1.13 -4.20 -2.84
CA ILE A 85 0.70 -3.28 -1.77
C ILE A 85 -0.03 -4.05 -0.66
N ARG A 86 -0.55 -5.26 -0.93
CA ARG A 86 -1.53 -5.99 -0.10
C ARG A 86 -0.96 -7.05 0.85
N THR A 87 -0.08 -6.75 1.82
CA THR A 87 0.15 -7.61 3.03
C THR A 87 1.10 -6.99 4.06
N GLN A 88 1.11 -7.53 5.29
CA GLN A 88 2.10 -7.32 6.37
C GLN A 88 3.45 -8.09 6.15
N GLY A 89 3.86 -8.35 4.90
CA GLY A 89 5.11 -9.06 4.58
C GLY A 89 5.92 -8.37 3.49
N PHE A 90 7.23 -8.56 3.51
CA PHE A 90 8.19 -8.02 2.53
C PHE A 90 8.43 -9.03 1.41
N ILE A 91 8.23 -8.56 0.17
CA ILE A 91 8.72 -9.12 -1.10
C ILE A 91 8.07 -10.44 -1.52
N PHE A 92 7.23 -10.35 -2.57
CA PHE A 92 6.91 -11.51 -3.39
C PHE A 92 8.05 -11.68 -4.40
N SER A 93 8.78 -12.78 -4.27
CA SER A 93 9.63 -13.28 -5.34
C SER A 93 8.75 -13.85 -6.45
N LYS A 94 9.06 -13.51 -7.69
CA LYS A 94 8.42 -14.11 -8.87
C LYS A 94 8.66 -15.62 -8.95
#